data_AF-A0A6A1UTQ5-F1
#
_entry.id   AF-A0A6A1UTQ5-F1
#
_cell.length_a   1.000
_cell.length_b   1.000
_cell.length_c   1.000
_cell.angle_alpha   90.00
_cell.angle_beta   90.00
_cell.angle_gamma   90.00
#
_symmetry.space_group_name_H-M   'P 1'
#
loop_
_entity.id
_entity.type
_entity.pdbx_description
1 polymer ?
#
loop_
_entity_poly.entity_id
_entity_poly.type
_entity_poly.pdbx_seq_one_letter_code
_entity_poly.pdbx_strand_id
1 'polypeptide(L)'
;MQSLGRLMWPRISELIICNFLSQVVPKDASKLGDFQKIIESTSRFETSLKENMFISASDDKDERLSKFAENVEVHFASRKKTEILANARKLLLQCDFDIPLKSSTAKNDETAVNSHEQVVDLLFGSGRCVVSKAAIQLMELVHQTLKDVCLSSTRVALEFYHAARDAILLYEVVIPVKLEKQLDSINHVAVLMHNDCIFLSQEILGLAFEYGVEFPSSIREHAVFVDMAPRFHLMAEEILQKQIQLIIYNLKEAVDGANGFQNTHVKQQFELAKFSIDQVIFILEKAHIIWEPLLLPSTYKRSISMVLESVFSRITRDLLLLDDMAADETLQLQRLIHLMLENLSSLFESLSAVSQREKPQGDSTPSLDNLVPSLCKIRKLAELLDMPLKSITTAWESRELIRCGFTLSEVEDFIKAIFTDSPLRKECLFRVENSSF
;
A
#
# COMPACT_ATOMS: atom_id res chain seq x y z
N MET A 1 37.74 -54.61 20.91
CA MET A 1 37.12 -53.89 19.77
C MET A 1 35.90 -53.08 20.22
N GLN A 2 34.88 -53.72 20.79
CA GLN A 2 33.61 -53.07 21.14
C GLN A 2 33.71 -51.87 22.11
N SER A 3 34.58 -51.92 23.14
CA SER A 3 34.78 -50.78 24.06
C SER A 3 35.49 -49.60 23.39
N LEU A 4 36.39 -49.87 22.44
CA LEU A 4 37.09 -48.84 21.66
C LEU A 4 36.11 -48.16 20.69
N GLY A 5 35.29 -48.96 19.98
CA GLY A 5 34.31 -48.43 19.06
C GLY A 5 33.23 -47.60 19.75
N ARG A 6 32.73 -47.99 20.94
CA ARG A 6 31.80 -47.14 21.72
C ARG A 6 32.34 -45.74 22.04
N LEU A 7 33.65 -45.60 22.24
CA LEU A 7 34.28 -44.30 22.52
C LEU A 7 34.59 -43.50 21.25
N MET A 8 35.01 -44.19 20.19
CA MET A 8 35.57 -43.55 18.99
C MET A 8 34.55 -43.36 17.88
N TRP A 9 33.63 -44.31 17.68
CA TRP A 9 32.70 -44.33 16.55
C TRP A 9 31.85 -43.06 16.46
N PRO A 10 31.26 -42.52 17.54
CA PRO A 10 30.46 -41.31 17.45
C PRO A 10 31.20 -40.09 16.89
N ARG A 11 32.51 -40.00 17.16
CA ARG A 11 33.36 -38.92 16.66
C ARG A 11 33.86 -39.19 15.24
N ILE A 12 34.20 -40.45 14.94
CA ILE A 12 34.62 -40.86 13.59
C ILE A 12 33.46 -40.68 12.60
N SER A 13 32.27 -41.16 12.93
CA SER A 13 31.08 -41.05 12.08
C SER A 13 30.74 -39.57 11.80
N GLU A 14 30.84 -38.71 12.81
CA GLU A 14 30.61 -37.27 12.66
C GLU A 14 31.63 -36.63 11.70
N LEU A 15 32.92 -36.96 11.85
CA LEU A 15 33.98 -36.47 10.95
C LEU A 15 33.77 -36.97 9.51
N ILE A 16 33.28 -38.20 9.32
CA ILE A 16 32.95 -38.72 7.99
C ILE A 16 31.77 -37.93 7.40
N ILE A 17 30.73 -37.67 8.20
CA ILE A 17 29.55 -36.93 7.76
C ILE A 17 29.93 -35.51 7.35
N CYS A 18 30.56 -34.72 8.24
CA CYS A 18 30.83 -33.31 8.00
C CYS A 18 31.85 -33.06 6.86
N ASN A 19 32.87 -33.92 6.76
CA ASN A 19 33.95 -33.69 5.79
C ASN A 19 33.69 -34.34 4.43
N PHE A 20 32.83 -35.36 4.35
CA PHE A 20 32.58 -36.09 3.11
C PHE A 20 31.10 -36.11 2.73
N LEU A 21 30.24 -36.78 3.53
CA LEU A 21 28.86 -37.04 3.12
C LEU A 21 28.03 -35.76 2.94
N SER A 22 28.20 -34.76 3.81
CA SER A 22 27.49 -33.48 3.69
C SER A 22 27.95 -32.65 2.48
N GLN A 23 29.21 -32.78 2.08
CA GLN A 23 29.79 -32.04 0.95
C GLN A 23 29.26 -32.54 -0.40
N VAL A 24 28.90 -33.83 -0.46
CA VAL A 24 28.42 -34.47 -1.70
C VAL A 24 26.90 -34.41 -1.86
N VAL A 25 26.14 -33.90 -0.88
CA VAL A 25 24.68 -33.72 -0.99
C VAL A 25 24.36 -32.91 -2.27
N PRO A 26 23.58 -33.46 -3.23
CA PRO A 26 23.37 -32.85 -4.52
C PRO A 26 22.78 -31.44 -4.44
N LYS A 27 23.19 -30.54 -5.34
CA LYS A 27 22.59 -29.18 -5.46
C LYS A 27 21.35 -29.15 -6.36
N ASP A 28 21.12 -30.24 -7.07
CA ASP A 28 20.09 -30.39 -8.09
C ASP A 28 19.30 -31.66 -7.78
N ALA A 29 17.97 -31.57 -7.84
CA ALA A 29 17.06 -32.66 -7.55
C ALA A 29 17.26 -33.85 -8.52
N SER A 30 17.65 -33.58 -9.78
CA SER A 30 17.90 -34.61 -10.79
C SER A 30 19.02 -35.58 -10.41
N LYS A 31 19.95 -35.15 -9.55
CA LYS A 31 21.11 -35.93 -9.10
C LYS A 31 20.88 -36.67 -7.77
N LEU A 32 19.68 -36.58 -7.20
CA LEU A 32 19.34 -37.33 -5.99
C LEU A 32 19.34 -38.85 -6.24
N GLY A 33 18.96 -39.29 -7.44
CA GLY A 33 19.01 -40.71 -7.83
C GLY A 33 20.43 -41.30 -7.81
N ASP A 34 21.45 -40.47 -8.07
CA ASP A 34 22.85 -40.90 -8.06
C ASP A 34 23.35 -41.24 -6.64
N PHE A 35 22.64 -40.78 -5.61
CA PHE A 35 22.99 -41.00 -4.20
C PHE A 35 22.73 -42.44 -3.73
N GLN A 36 22.00 -43.24 -4.51
CA GLN A 36 21.72 -44.65 -4.20
C GLN A 36 23.00 -45.46 -3.95
N LYS A 37 24.07 -45.19 -4.70
CA LYS A 37 25.37 -45.85 -4.50
C LYS A 37 26.00 -45.51 -3.15
N ILE A 38 25.79 -44.29 -2.65
CA ILE A 38 26.32 -43.83 -1.35
C ILE A 38 25.52 -44.48 -0.21
N ILE A 39 24.20 -44.61 -0.37
CA ILE A 39 23.33 -45.34 0.57
C ILE A 39 23.81 -46.79 0.71
N GLU A 40 24.02 -47.49 -0.41
CA GLU A 40 24.54 -48.87 -0.40
C GLU A 40 25.94 -48.97 0.21
N SER A 41 26.83 -48.02 -0.09
CA SER A 41 28.21 -48.05 0.42
C SER A 41 28.29 -47.80 1.92
N THR A 42 27.50 -46.85 2.43
CA THR A 42 27.44 -46.55 3.87
C THR A 42 26.86 -47.73 4.64
N SER A 43 25.79 -48.35 4.14
CA SER A 43 25.18 -49.54 4.74
C SER A 43 26.12 -50.73 4.78
N ARG A 44 26.84 -50.99 3.68
CA ARG A 44 27.85 -52.06 3.64
C ARG A 44 28.97 -51.81 4.65
N PHE A 45 29.47 -50.56 4.72
CA PHE A 45 30.54 -50.20 5.65
C PHE A 45 30.13 -50.41 7.12
N GLU A 46 28.94 -49.94 7.50
CA GLU A 46 28.43 -50.12 8.86
C GLU A 46 28.15 -51.59 9.18
N THR A 47 27.67 -52.38 8.20
CA THR A 47 27.50 -53.83 8.36
C THR A 47 28.84 -54.52 8.66
N SER A 48 29.90 -54.18 7.93
CA SER A 48 31.25 -54.70 8.22
C SER A 48 31.77 -54.28 9.59
N LEU A 49 31.44 -53.08 10.08
CA LEU A 49 31.80 -52.66 11.44
C LEU A 49 31.04 -53.44 12.53
N LYS A 50 29.79 -53.82 12.27
CA LYS A 50 28.99 -54.69 13.16
C LYS A 50 29.59 -56.10 13.23
N GLU A 51 29.93 -56.69 12.08
CA GLU A 51 30.56 -58.02 12.00
C GLU A 51 31.90 -58.07 12.77
N ASN A 52 32.67 -56.98 12.72
CA ASN A 52 33.94 -56.86 13.45
C ASN A 52 33.77 -56.47 14.93
N MET A 53 32.53 -56.40 15.44
CA MET A 53 32.20 -56.00 16.81
C MET A 53 32.81 -54.64 17.18
N PHE A 54 32.97 -53.74 16.20
CA PHE A 54 33.41 -52.37 16.43
C PHE A 54 32.22 -51.50 16.87
N ILE A 55 31.07 -51.67 16.23
CA ILE A 55 29.81 -51.03 16.61
C ILE A 55 28.78 -52.09 17.03
N SER A 56 27.71 -51.68 17.74
CA SER A 56 26.68 -52.59 18.22
C SER A 56 25.86 -53.18 17.06
N ALA A 57 25.64 -54.49 17.09
CA ALA A 57 24.73 -55.15 16.14
C ALA A 57 23.24 -54.90 16.46
N SER A 58 22.93 -54.41 17.67
CA SER A 58 21.56 -54.28 18.19
C SER A 58 21.14 -52.85 18.53
N ASP A 59 22.05 -51.88 18.43
CA ASP A 59 21.75 -50.48 18.70
C ASP A 59 21.72 -49.70 17.39
N ASP A 60 20.52 -49.34 16.93
CA ASP A 60 20.35 -48.55 15.71
C ASP A 60 21.03 -47.18 15.80
N LYS A 61 21.38 -46.68 17.00
CA LYS A 61 22.11 -45.40 17.14
C LYS A 61 23.51 -45.44 16.52
N ASP A 62 24.06 -46.63 16.29
CA ASP A 62 25.36 -46.79 15.67
C ASP A 62 25.32 -46.73 14.13
N GLU A 63 24.14 -46.77 13.50
CA GLU A 63 23.94 -46.68 12.03
C GLU A 63 23.91 -45.23 11.53
N ARG A 64 24.88 -44.42 11.94
CA ARG A 64 24.85 -42.95 11.75
C ARG A 64 25.06 -42.56 10.28
N LEU A 65 25.89 -43.27 9.54
CA LEU A 65 26.20 -42.99 8.14
C LEU A 65 25.06 -43.42 7.22
N SER A 66 24.49 -44.62 7.43
CA SER A 66 23.33 -45.06 6.64
C SER A 66 22.12 -44.18 6.89
N LYS A 67 21.83 -43.84 8.15
CA LYS A 67 20.74 -42.91 8.48
C LYS A 67 20.93 -41.54 7.85
N PHE A 68 22.17 -41.05 7.76
CA PHE A 68 22.46 -39.81 7.04
C PHE A 68 22.18 -39.97 5.54
N ALA A 69 22.71 -41.01 4.91
CA ALA A 69 22.59 -41.23 3.47
C ALA A 69 21.13 -41.47 3.03
N GLU A 70 20.35 -42.23 3.81
CA GLU A 70 18.93 -42.47 3.57
C GLU A 70 18.07 -41.20 3.69
N ASN A 71 18.53 -40.21 4.47
CA ASN A 71 17.87 -38.93 4.63
C ASN A 71 18.46 -37.82 3.74
N VAL A 72 19.15 -38.18 2.65
CA VAL A 72 19.72 -37.20 1.70
C VAL A 72 18.69 -36.20 1.17
N GLU A 73 17.45 -36.63 0.92
CA GLU A 73 16.37 -35.74 0.49
C GLU A 73 16.07 -34.65 1.52
N VAL A 74 16.11 -34.97 2.82
CA VAL A 74 15.88 -34.02 3.90
C VAL A 74 17.00 -33.00 3.95
N HIS A 75 18.25 -33.45 3.82
CA HIS A 75 19.41 -32.55 3.78
C HIS A 75 19.40 -31.63 2.55
N PHE A 76 19.05 -32.17 1.38
CA PHE A 76 18.85 -31.40 0.16
C PHE A 76 17.76 -30.35 0.33
N ALA A 77 16.58 -30.77 0.80
CA ALA A 77 15.41 -29.93 0.97
C ALA A 77 15.67 -28.77 1.95
N SER A 78 16.28 -29.07 3.11
CA SER A 78 16.64 -28.07 4.11
C SER A 78 17.64 -27.04 3.58
N ARG A 79 18.67 -27.48 2.85
CA ARG A 79 19.64 -26.56 2.22
C ARG A 79 18.96 -25.67 1.18
N LYS A 80 18.14 -26.25 0.31
CA LYS A 80 17.49 -25.50 -0.77
C LYS A 80 16.43 -24.53 -0.25
N LYS A 81 15.66 -24.91 0.78
CA LYS A 81 14.79 -23.99 1.53
C LYS A 81 15.56 -22.78 2.06
N THR A 82 16.71 -23.01 2.69
CA THR A 82 17.57 -21.92 3.20
C THR A 82 18.05 -21.02 2.07
N GLU A 83 18.41 -21.58 0.92
CA GLU A 83 18.81 -20.83 -0.28
C GLU A 83 17.67 -19.99 -0.85
N ILE A 84 16.46 -20.55 -0.97
CA ILE A 84 15.26 -19.84 -1.44
C ILE A 84 14.97 -18.65 -0.54
N LEU A 85 14.95 -18.84 0.78
CA LEU A 85 14.67 -17.77 1.74
C LEU A 85 15.78 -16.71 1.78
N ALA A 86 17.04 -17.11 1.65
CA ALA A 86 18.15 -16.17 1.55
C ALA A 86 18.05 -15.32 0.27
N ASN A 87 17.65 -15.93 -0.85
CA ASN A 87 17.41 -15.23 -2.11
C ASN A 87 16.23 -14.25 -1.98
N ALA A 88 15.09 -14.69 -1.46
CA ALA A 88 13.92 -13.84 -1.21
C ALA A 88 14.30 -12.62 -0.35
N ARG A 89 15.00 -12.84 0.76
CA ARG A 89 15.47 -11.76 1.64
C ARG A 89 16.43 -10.81 0.90
N LYS A 90 17.35 -11.33 0.09
CA LYS A 90 18.29 -10.52 -0.69
C LYS A 90 17.55 -9.62 -1.67
N LEU A 91 16.57 -10.14 -2.41
CA LEU A 91 15.75 -9.37 -3.35
C LEU A 91 15.05 -8.20 -2.65
N LEU A 92 14.40 -8.48 -1.51
CA LEU A 92 13.70 -7.45 -0.72
C LEU A 92 14.66 -6.39 -0.15
N LEU A 93 15.84 -6.81 0.33
CA LEU A 93 16.86 -5.89 0.86
C LEU A 93 17.52 -5.04 -0.22
N GLN A 94 17.63 -5.53 -1.46
CA GLN A 94 18.20 -4.79 -2.59
C GLN A 94 17.17 -3.92 -3.32
N CYS A 95 15.89 -3.96 -2.92
CA CYS A 95 14.84 -3.18 -3.56
C CYS A 95 15.04 -1.67 -3.38
N ASP A 96 15.24 -0.96 -4.48
CA ASP A 96 15.10 0.49 -4.52
C ASP A 96 13.71 0.82 -5.06
N PHE A 97 12.90 1.53 -4.27
CA PHE A 97 11.53 1.92 -4.62
C PHE A 97 11.54 3.11 -5.60
N ASP A 98 12.36 3.03 -6.65
CA ASP A 98 12.47 4.07 -7.65
C ASP A 98 11.30 3.96 -8.65
N ILE A 99 10.73 5.10 -9.03
CA ILE A 99 9.68 5.15 -10.06
C ILE A 99 10.34 5.32 -11.43
N PRO A 100 9.94 4.55 -12.46
CA PRO A 100 10.30 4.83 -13.84
C PRO A 100 9.38 5.92 -14.43
N LEU A 101 9.11 7.02 -13.70
CA LEU A 101 8.27 8.08 -14.23
C LEU A 101 9.07 8.89 -15.24
N LYS A 102 8.70 8.81 -16.53
CA LYS A 102 9.17 9.77 -17.52
C LYS A 102 8.69 11.16 -17.07
N SER A 103 9.61 12.00 -16.61
CA SER A 103 9.36 13.43 -16.49
C SER A 103 8.78 13.93 -17.81
N SER A 104 7.60 14.53 -17.77
CA SER A 104 6.86 15.09 -18.92
C SER A 104 7.54 16.30 -19.57
N THR A 105 8.86 16.41 -19.46
CA THR A 105 9.72 17.42 -20.08
C THR A 105 11.08 16.81 -20.46
N ALA A 106 11.09 15.84 -21.37
CA ALA A 106 12.30 15.50 -22.12
C ALA A 106 11.90 14.93 -23.48
N LYS A 107 12.04 15.77 -24.51
CA LYS A 107 12.08 15.31 -25.90
C LYS A 107 13.33 14.44 -26.05
N ASN A 108 13.12 13.25 -26.63
CA ASN A 108 14.12 12.36 -27.22
C ASN A 108 15.19 11.83 -26.27
N ASP A 109 15.00 10.61 -25.76
CA ASP A 109 16.12 9.70 -25.58
C ASP A 109 15.67 8.22 -25.67
N GLU A 110 16.46 7.44 -26.41
CA GLU A 110 16.24 6.04 -26.79
C GLU A 110 16.50 5.04 -25.65
N THR A 111 16.06 5.35 -24.42
CA THR A 111 16.22 4.47 -23.24
C THR A 111 14.87 4.07 -22.61
N ALA A 112 13.83 3.93 -23.43
CA ALA A 112 12.47 3.56 -23.00
C ALA A 112 12.26 2.05 -22.76
N VAL A 113 13.29 1.29 -22.39
CA VAL A 113 13.21 -0.18 -22.30
C VAL A 113 12.76 -0.66 -20.90
N ASN A 114 12.98 0.11 -19.83
CA ASN A 114 12.75 -0.38 -18.45
C ASN A 114 11.41 0.04 -17.81
N SER A 115 10.61 0.91 -18.46
CA SER A 115 9.36 1.44 -17.86
C SER A 115 8.16 0.49 -17.96
N HIS A 116 8.22 -0.52 -18.84
CA HIS A 116 7.13 -1.49 -19.02
C HIS A 116 7.19 -2.68 -18.05
N GLU A 117 8.35 -2.97 -17.46
CA GLU A 117 8.50 -4.15 -16.58
C GLU A 117 7.78 -4.02 -15.23
N GLN A 118 7.53 -2.80 -14.75
CA GLN A 118 6.94 -2.55 -13.42
C GLN A 118 5.42 -2.36 -13.44
N VAL A 119 4.79 -2.36 -14.62
CA VAL A 119 3.33 -2.24 -14.75
C VAL A 119 2.75 -3.64 -14.86
N VAL A 120 1.90 -4.02 -13.91
CA VAL A 120 1.30 -5.34 -13.83
C VAL A 120 -0.22 -5.26 -13.98
N ASP A 121 -0.81 -6.26 -14.67
CA ASP A 121 -2.24 -6.50 -14.70
C ASP A 121 -2.65 -7.24 -13.42
N LEU A 122 -3.70 -6.77 -12.74
CA LEU A 122 -4.21 -7.44 -11.54
C LEU A 122 -5.04 -8.68 -11.92
N LEU A 123 -4.65 -9.88 -11.49
CA LEU A 123 -5.27 -11.14 -11.93
C LEU A 123 -6.79 -11.21 -11.81
N PHE A 124 -7.36 -10.77 -10.68
CA PHE A 124 -8.81 -10.80 -10.45
C PHE A 124 -9.45 -9.41 -10.51
N GLY A 125 -8.76 -8.43 -11.12
CA GLY A 125 -9.26 -7.07 -11.33
C GLY A 125 -9.13 -6.63 -12.79
N SER A 126 -9.82 -5.55 -13.16
CA SER A 126 -9.68 -4.93 -14.49
C SER A 126 -8.62 -3.82 -14.52
N GLY A 127 -7.79 -3.73 -13.48
CA GLY A 127 -6.87 -2.61 -13.25
C GLY A 127 -5.42 -2.98 -13.53
N ARG A 128 -4.64 -1.97 -13.96
CA ARG A 128 -3.19 -2.02 -14.02
C ARG A 128 -2.61 -1.18 -12.90
N CYS A 129 -1.56 -1.66 -12.25
CA CYS A 129 -0.85 -0.90 -11.22
C CYS A 129 0.66 -0.95 -11.43
N VAL A 130 1.35 0.06 -10.91
CA VAL A 130 2.81 0.12 -10.90
C VAL A 130 3.30 -0.49 -9.59
N VAL A 131 4.15 -1.50 -9.68
CA VAL A 131 4.73 -2.21 -8.53
C VAL A 131 6.25 -2.09 -8.51
N SER A 132 6.85 -2.37 -7.35
CA SER A 132 8.29 -2.46 -7.20
C SER A 132 8.84 -3.67 -7.94
N LYS A 133 10.10 -3.56 -8.39
CA LYS A 133 10.82 -4.69 -8.98
C LYS A 133 10.94 -5.86 -8.00
N ALA A 134 11.05 -5.60 -6.70
CA ALA A 134 11.19 -6.66 -5.72
C ALA A 134 9.90 -7.45 -5.52
N ALA A 135 8.72 -6.84 -5.62
CA ALA A 135 7.46 -7.58 -5.58
C ALA A 135 7.34 -8.56 -6.75
N ILE A 136 7.71 -8.11 -7.96
CA ILE A 136 7.74 -8.96 -9.17
C ILE A 136 8.76 -10.10 -8.99
N GLN A 137 10.02 -9.77 -8.68
CA GLN A 137 11.08 -10.77 -8.53
C GLN A 137 10.81 -11.76 -7.39
N LEU A 138 10.16 -11.31 -6.31
CA LEU A 138 9.71 -12.20 -5.25
C LEU A 138 8.68 -13.20 -5.77
N MET A 139 7.69 -12.73 -6.52
CA MET A 139 6.65 -13.60 -7.07
C MET A 139 7.22 -14.55 -8.13
N GLU A 140 8.16 -14.12 -8.97
CA GLU A 140 8.90 -14.99 -9.89
C GLU A 140 9.63 -16.12 -9.15
N LEU A 141 10.31 -15.80 -8.04
CA LEU A 141 10.97 -16.80 -7.19
C LEU A 141 9.95 -17.77 -6.57
N VAL A 142 8.78 -17.29 -6.17
CA VAL A 142 7.68 -18.13 -5.65
C VAL A 142 7.19 -19.08 -6.73
N HIS A 143 6.85 -18.59 -7.93
CA HIS A 143 6.42 -19.44 -9.05
C HIS A 143 7.47 -20.48 -9.41
N GLN A 144 8.76 -20.10 -9.47
CA GLN A 144 9.83 -21.06 -9.74
C GLN A 144 9.91 -22.13 -8.64
N THR A 145 9.77 -21.73 -7.38
CA THR A 145 9.77 -22.68 -6.25
C THR A 145 8.57 -23.63 -6.34
N LEU A 146 7.38 -23.15 -6.72
CA LEU A 146 6.19 -23.99 -6.85
C LEU A 146 6.27 -24.94 -8.05
N LYS A 147 6.92 -24.55 -9.16
CA LYS A 147 7.26 -25.48 -10.24
C LYS A 147 8.17 -26.60 -9.74
N ASP A 148 9.16 -26.26 -8.92
CA ASP A 148 10.04 -27.26 -8.31
C ASP A 148 9.26 -28.19 -7.34
N VAL A 149 8.21 -27.70 -6.66
CA VAL A 149 7.29 -28.53 -5.85
C VAL A 149 6.61 -29.59 -6.71
N CYS A 150 6.07 -29.22 -7.88
CA CYS A 150 5.39 -30.13 -8.81
C CYS A 150 6.31 -31.29 -9.28
N LEU A 151 7.61 -31.04 -9.39
CA LEU A 151 8.60 -31.99 -9.90
C LEU A 151 9.30 -32.82 -8.80
N SER A 152 9.04 -32.52 -7.53
CA SER A 152 9.78 -33.07 -6.40
C SER A 152 9.09 -34.27 -5.73
N SER A 153 9.87 -35.09 -5.03
CA SER A 153 9.31 -36.12 -4.14
C SER A 153 8.53 -35.47 -2.98
N THR A 154 7.59 -36.21 -2.36
CA THR A 154 6.71 -35.67 -1.30
C THR A 154 7.48 -34.93 -0.20
N ARG A 155 8.62 -35.48 0.26
CA ARG A 155 9.41 -34.88 1.34
C ARG A 155 10.03 -33.55 0.93
N VAL A 156 10.62 -33.50 -0.26
CA VAL A 156 11.27 -32.30 -0.80
C VAL A 156 10.22 -31.23 -1.14
N ALA A 157 9.15 -31.65 -1.79
CA ALA A 157 8.04 -30.79 -2.20
C ALA A 157 7.39 -30.09 -1.01
N LEU A 158 7.27 -30.76 0.15
CA LEU A 158 6.70 -30.16 1.36
C LEU A 158 7.57 -29.00 1.88
N GLU A 159 8.88 -29.18 1.94
CA GLU A 159 9.80 -28.12 2.37
C GLU A 159 9.82 -26.94 1.37
N PHE A 160 9.71 -27.21 0.07
CA PHE A 160 9.68 -26.17 -0.96
C PHE A 160 8.37 -25.38 -0.92
N TYR A 161 7.24 -26.07 -0.71
CA TYR A 161 5.95 -25.43 -0.49
C TYR A 161 6.00 -24.50 0.72
N HIS A 162 6.57 -24.95 1.85
CA HIS A 162 6.78 -24.09 3.01
C HIS A 162 7.73 -22.93 2.71
N ALA A 163 8.83 -23.18 1.99
CA ALA A 163 9.76 -22.13 1.58
C ALA A 163 9.09 -21.05 0.71
N ALA A 164 8.21 -21.43 -0.21
CA ALA A 164 7.45 -20.50 -1.03
C ALA A 164 6.52 -19.62 -0.19
N ARG A 165 5.78 -20.22 0.75
CA ARG A 165 4.93 -19.48 1.70
C ARG A 165 5.75 -18.51 2.57
N ASP A 166 6.84 -19.01 3.15
CA ASP A 166 7.73 -18.22 3.99
C ASP A 166 8.37 -17.07 3.19
N ALA A 167 8.71 -17.29 1.91
CA ALA A 167 9.23 -16.24 1.03
C ALA A 167 8.22 -15.11 0.81
N ILE A 168 6.95 -15.43 0.59
CA ILE A 168 5.87 -14.42 0.49
C ILE A 168 5.81 -13.61 1.80
N LEU A 169 5.73 -14.30 2.94
CA LEU A 169 5.63 -13.67 4.26
C LEU A 169 6.87 -12.83 4.63
N LEU A 170 8.03 -13.09 4.03
CA LEU A 170 9.21 -12.24 4.23
C LEU A 170 8.98 -10.80 3.75
N TYR A 171 8.14 -10.56 2.73
CA TYR A 171 7.80 -9.20 2.31
C TYR A 171 7.19 -8.41 3.47
N GLU A 172 6.20 -9.01 4.14
CA GLU A 172 5.42 -8.42 5.23
C GLU A 172 6.32 -7.97 6.41
N VAL A 173 7.44 -8.66 6.65
CA VAL A 173 8.32 -8.36 7.78
C VAL A 173 9.57 -7.55 7.40
N VAL A 174 10.04 -7.62 6.16
CA VAL A 174 11.27 -6.93 5.73
C VAL A 174 10.99 -5.52 5.22
N ILE A 175 9.98 -5.36 4.35
CA ILE A 175 9.76 -4.10 3.63
C ILE A 175 9.28 -2.97 4.55
N PRO A 176 8.27 -3.16 5.44
CA PRO A 176 7.85 -2.08 6.32
C PRO A 176 8.97 -1.56 7.22
N VAL A 177 9.81 -2.47 7.75
CA VAL A 177 10.94 -2.11 8.62
C VAL A 177 12.01 -1.35 7.84
N LYS A 178 12.29 -1.75 6.60
CA LYS A 178 13.28 -1.09 5.74
C LYS A 178 12.86 0.34 5.38
N LEU A 179 11.55 0.58 5.20
CA LEU A 179 11.01 1.82 4.65
C LEU A 179 10.32 2.72 5.69
N GLU A 180 10.43 2.38 6.97
CA GLU A 180 9.72 3.05 8.07
C GLU A 180 9.80 4.58 7.98
N LYS A 181 11.02 5.13 7.80
CA LYS A 181 11.24 6.58 7.69
C LYS A 181 10.58 7.20 6.46
N GLN A 182 10.57 6.49 5.33
CA GLN A 182 9.92 6.95 4.12
C GLN A 182 8.40 6.97 4.31
N LEU A 183 7.82 6.00 5.04
CA LEU A 183 6.38 5.94 5.29
C LEU A 183 5.84 7.10 6.13
N ASP A 184 6.70 7.87 6.80
CA ASP A 184 6.31 9.06 7.59
C ASP A 184 6.33 10.36 6.77
N SER A 185 6.54 10.29 5.45
CA SER A 185 6.55 11.46 4.57
C SER A 185 5.73 11.24 3.30
N ILE A 186 5.20 12.31 2.72
CA ILE A 186 4.48 12.26 1.44
C ILE A 186 5.50 11.99 0.32
N ASN A 187 5.55 10.74 -0.13
CA ASN A 187 6.39 10.28 -1.23
C ASN A 187 5.73 9.10 -1.98
N HIS A 188 6.34 8.68 -3.08
CA HIS A 188 5.86 7.59 -3.91
C HIS A 188 6.09 6.20 -3.33
N VAL A 189 7.03 6.04 -2.40
CA VAL A 189 7.43 4.75 -1.84
C VAL A 189 6.24 4.08 -1.12
N ALA A 190 5.50 4.84 -0.33
CA ALA A 190 4.31 4.33 0.35
C ALA A 190 3.21 3.87 -0.64
N VAL A 191 3.05 4.59 -1.74
CA VAL A 191 2.06 4.27 -2.78
C VAL A 191 2.46 3.02 -3.56
N LEU A 192 3.74 2.87 -3.88
CA LEU A 192 4.26 1.63 -4.48
C LEU A 192 4.11 0.44 -3.55
N MET A 193 4.37 0.60 -2.25
CA MET A 193 4.18 -0.47 -1.27
C MET A 193 2.69 -0.86 -1.15
N HIS A 194 1.77 0.10 -1.20
CA HIS A 194 0.33 -0.19 -1.30
C HIS A 194 0.03 -1.04 -2.54
N ASN A 195 0.54 -0.65 -3.71
CA ASN A 195 0.32 -1.39 -4.96
C ASN A 195 0.94 -2.79 -4.93
N ASP A 196 2.16 -2.95 -4.39
CA ASP A 196 2.82 -4.24 -4.20
C ASP A 196 1.94 -5.17 -3.38
N CYS A 197 1.40 -4.69 -2.26
CA CYS A 197 0.53 -5.48 -1.40
C CYS A 197 -0.79 -5.87 -2.09
N ILE A 198 -1.38 -4.99 -2.91
CA ILE A 198 -2.55 -5.33 -3.74
C ILE A 198 -2.17 -6.41 -4.76
N PHE A 199 -1.06 -6.23 -5.49
CA PHE A 199 -0.57 -7.19 -6.47
C PHE A 199 -0.32 -8.57 -5.85
N LEU A 200 0.50 -8.63 -4.79
CA LEU A 200 0.81 -9.87 -4.08
C LEU A 200 -0.46 -10.55 -3.56
N SER A 201 -1.41 -9.79 -2.99
CA SER A 201 -2.69 -10.35 -2.55
C SER A 201 -3.45 -11.04 -3.67
N GLN A 202 -3.41 -10.52 -4.90
CA GLN A 202 -4.10 -11.09 -6.05
C GLN A 202 -3.35 -12.33 -6.56
N GLU A 203 -2.03 -12.24 -6.76
CA GLU A 203 -1.19 -13.37 -7.17
C GLU A 203 -1.35 -14.58 -6.25
N ILE A 204 -1.32 -14.35 -4.93
CA ILE A 204 -1.48 -15.40 -3.90
C ILE A 204 -2.78 -16.20 -4.08
N LEU A 205 -3.88 -15.54 -4.47
CA LEU A 205 -5.15 -16.21 -4.72
C LEU A 205 -5.11 -17.12 -5.95
N GLY A 206 -4.26 -16.81 -6.93
CA GLY A 206 -4.06 -17.59 -8.16
C GLY A 206 -3.20 -18.83 -7.98
N LEU A 207 -2.25 -18.82 -7.03
CA LEU A 207 -1.24 -19.89 -6.88
C LEU A 207 -1.85 -21.29 -6.70
N ALA A 208 -2.89 -21.41 -5.88
CA ALA A 208 -3.54 -22.71 -5.64
C ALA A 208 -4.25 -23.25 -6.90
N PHE A 209 -4.80 -22.35 -7.71
CA PHE A 209 -5.46 -22.72 -8.97
C PHE A 209 -4.44 -23.12 -10.04
N GLU A 210 -3.33 -22.39 -10.15
CA GLU A 210 -2.29 -22.64 -11.15
C GLU A 210 -1.55 -23.96 -10.91
N TYR A 211 -1.14 -24.24 -9.66
CA TYR A 211 -0.27 -25.38 -9.35
C TYR A 211 -0.97 -26.56 -8.65
N GLY A 212 -2.15 -26.36 -8.08
CA GLY A 212 -2.78 -27.35 -7.18
C GLY A 212 -3.00 -28.74 -7.80
N VAL A 213 -3.29 -28.81 -9.10
CA VAL A 213 -3.49 -30.09 -9.82
C VAL A 213 -2.19 -30.88 -9.97
N GLU A 214 -1.08 -30.19 -10.15
CA GLU A 214 0.24 -30.77 -10.39
C GLU A 214 0.98 -31.14 -9.10
N PHE A 215 0.56 -30.63 -7.94
CA PHE A 215 1.17 -30.98 -6.66
C PHE A 215 1.07 -32.48 -6.35
N PRO A 216 2.09 -33.06 -5.68
CA PRO A 216 2.02 -34.40 -5.10
C PRO A 216 0.76 -34.58 -4.25
N SER A 217 0.14 -35.77 -4.30
CA SER A 217 -1.15 -36.05 -3.65
C SER A 217 -1.19 -35.71 -2.16
N SER A 218 -0.10 -36.01 -1.45
CA SER A 218 0.10 -35.70 -0.02
C SER A 218 0.06 -34.19 0.30
N ILE A 219 0.53 -33.35 -0.61
CA ILE A 219 0.57 -31.89 -0.44
C ILE A 219 -0.73 -31.26 -0.91
N ARG A 220 -1.31 -31.78 -1.98
CA ARG A 220 -2.53 -31.25 -2.61
C ARG A 220 -3.67 -31.02 -1.63
N GLU A 221 -3.87 -31.95 -0.69
CA GLU A 221 -4.93 -31.87 0.32
C GLU A 221 -4.68 -30.81 1.40
N HIS A 222 -3.44 -30.38 1.58
CA HIS A 222 -3.00 -29.48 2.65
C HIS A 222 -2.50 -28.13 2.12
N ALA A 223 -2.32 -27.98 0.80
CA ALA A 223 -1.79 -26.78 0.20
C ALA A 223 -2.84 -25.65 0.20
N VAL A 224 -2.62 -24.68 1.08
CA VAL A 224 -3.40 -23.44 1.15
C VAL A 224 -2.48 -22.26 0.82
N PHE A 225 -2.99 -21.26 0.11
CA PHE A 225 -2.32 -19.96 -0.10
C PHE A 225 -3.26 -18.79 0.21
N VAL A 226 -4.55 -19.00 -0.04
CA VAL A 226 -5.61 -18.00 0.12
C VAL A 226 -5.69 -17.39 1.53
N ASP A 227 -5.15 -18.08 2.54
CA ASP A 227 -5.06 -17.60 3.92
C ASP A 227 -4.10 -16.41 4.08
N MET A 228 -3.13 -16.25 3.18
CA MET A 228 -2.16 -15.16 3.23
C MET A 228 -2.65 -13.90 2.51
N ALA A 229 -3.50 -14.02 1.50
CA ALA A 229 -3.97 -12.88 0.70
C ALA A 229 -4.62 -11.76 1.54
N PRO A 230 -5.51 -12.04 2.51
CA PRO A 230 -6.08 -10.99 3.37
C PRO A 230 -5.04 -10.16 4.13
N ARG A 231 -3.91 -10.75 4.52
CA ARG A 231 -2.85 -10.04 5.25
C ARG A 231 -2.24 -8.93 4.40
N PHE A 232 -1.97 -9.23 3.13
CA PHE A 232 -1.45 -8.25 2.18
C PHE A 232 -2.50 -7.21 1.81
N HIS A 233 -3.76 -7.62 1.63
CA HIS A 233 -4.83 -6.66 1.37
C HIS A 233 -5.00 -5.66 2.52
N LEU A 234 -5.04 -6.13 3.77
CA LEU A 234 -5.12 -5.28 4.95
C LEU A 234 -3.91 -4.35 5.06
N MET A 235 -2.70 -4.86 4.85
CA MET A 235 -1.49 -4.05 4.84
C MET A 235 -1.57 -2.93 3.77
N ALA A 236 -2.10 -3.22 2.58
CA ALA A 236 -2.29 -2.21 1.55
C ALA A 236 -3.24 -1.09 2.01
N GLU A 237 -4.37 -1.45 2.62
CA GLU A 237 -5.34 -0.48 3.15
C GLU A 237 -4.74 0.37 4.28
N GLU A 238 -4.02 -0.24 5.22
CA GLU A 238 -3.37 0.44 6.34
C GLU A 238 -2.33 1.47 5.87
N ILE A 239 -1.50 1.10 4.88
CA ILE A 239 -0.48 2.01 4.32
C ILE A 239 -1.15 3.22 3.68
N LEU A 240 -2.16 3.00 2.82
CA LEU A 240 -2.85 4.09 2.13
C LEU A 240 -3.58 4.99 3.14
N GLN A 241 -4.25 4.40 4.13
CA GLN A 241 -4.93 5.15 5.16
C GLN A 241 -3.94 5.99 6.00
N LYS A 242 -2.77 5.45 6.35
CA LYS A 242 -1.71 6.21 7.03
C LYS A 242 -1.27 7.41 6.19
N GLN A 243 -1.11 7.25 4.88
CA GLN A 243 -0.75 8.35 3.97
C GLN A 243 -1.84 9.42 3.88
N ILE A 244 -3.12 9.02 3.80
CA ILE A 244 -4.26 9.96 3.83
C ILE A 244 -4.24 10.78 5.12
N GLN A 245 -4.05 10.12 6.28
CA GLN A 245 -4.00 10.82 7.57
C GLN A 245 -2.80 11.77 7.68
N LEU A 246 -1.63 11.37 7.19
CA LEU A 246 -0.44 12.22 7.15
C LEU A 246 -0.69 13.50 6.33
N ILE A 247 -1.29 13.37 5.15
CA ILE A 247 -1.63 14.53 4.32
C ILE A 247 -2.65 15.42 5.01
N ILE A 248 -3.73 14.85 5.56
CA ILE A 248 -4.74 15.60 6.31
C ILE A 248 -4.13 16.33 7.50
N TYR A 249 -3.20 15.71 8.22
CA TYR A 249 -2.47 16.33 9.32
C TYR A 249 -1.67 17.54 8.84
N ASN A 250 -0.84 17.37 7.81
CA ASN A 250 -0.03 18.46 7.25
C ASN A 250 -0.90 19.61 6.70
N LEU A 251 -2.05 19.29 6.10
CA LEU A 251 -3.01 20.30 5.63
C LEU A 251 -3.63 21.08 6.79
N LYS A 252 -3.94 20.43 7.92
CA LYS A 252 -4.43 21.12 9.11
C LYS A 252 -3.39 22.06 9.69
N GLU A 253 -2.13 21.61 9.81
CA GLU A 253 -1.03 22.48 10.24
C GLU A 253 -0.83 23.68 9.31
N ALA A 254 -0.92 23.47 7.99
CA ALA A 254 -0.86 24.55 7.01
C ALA A 254 -2.01 25.55 7.20
N VAL A 255 -3.23 25.07 7.42
CA VAL A 255 -4.39 25.95 7.69
C VAL A 255 -4.25 26.70 9.02
N ASP A 256 -3.69 26.08 10.06
CA ASP A 256 -3.47 26.73 11.36
C ASP A 256 -2.52 27.94 11.24
N GLY A 257 -1.63 27.94 10.24
CA GLY A 257 -0.79 29.10 9.88
C GLY A 257 -1.58 30.37 9.50
N ALA A 258 -2.85 30.23 9.10
CA ALA A 258 -3.72 31.36 8.76
C ALA A 258 -4.28 32.07 10.00
N ASN A 259 -4.01 31.55 11.20
CA ASN A 259 -4.50 32.06 12.47
C ASN A 259 -6.01 32.34 12.46
N GLY A 260 -6.77 31.38 11.92
CA GLY A 260 -8.23 31.45 11.82
C GLY A 260 -8.77 32.41 10.75
N PHE A 261 -7.94 32.91 9.82
CA PHE A 261 -8.34 33.85 8.75
C PHE A 261 -8.90 35.19 9.26
N GLN A 262 -8.54 35.59 10.47
CA GLN A 262 -9.04 36.81 11.11
C GLN A 262 -8.29 38.06 10.64
N ASN A 263 -9.01 39.18 10.58
CA ASN A 263 -8.50 40.52 10.28
C ASN A 263 -7.78 40.60 8.93
N THR A 264 -8.23 39.88 7.91
CA THR A 264 -7.54 39.84 6.60
C THR A 264 -7.59 41.15 5.83
N HIS A 265 -8.38 42.13 6.28
CA HIS A 265 -8.28 43.52 5.81
C HIS A 265 -6.92 44.17 6.16
N VAL A 266 -6.22 43.66 7.18
CA VAL A 266 -4.86 44.08 7.54
C VAL A 266 -3.84 43.33 6.68
N LYS A 267 -2.99 44.08 5.97
CA LYS A 267 -1.99 43.53 5.03
C LYS A 267 -1.17 42.37 5.61
N GLN A 268 -0.68 42.49 6.85
CA GLN A 268 0.12 41.43 7.47
C GLN A 268 -0.66 40.12 7.67
N GLN A 269 -1.92 40.21 8.10
CA GLN A 269 -2.77 39.04 8.30
C GLN A 269 -3.20 38.42 6.98
N PHE A 270 -3.46 39.26 5.97
CA PHE A 270 -3.70 38.79 4.61
C PHE A 270 -2.54 37.95 4.09
N GLU A 271 -1.29 38.41 4.24
CA GLU A 271 -0.12 37.67 3.78
C GLU A 271 0.05 36.33 4.52
N LEU A 272 -0.26 36.26 5.82
CA LEU A 272 -0.25 35.00 6.58
C LEU A 272 -1.32 34.02 6.08
N ALA A 273 -2.55 34.50 5.88
CA ALA A 273 -3.64 33.69 5.33
C ALA A 273 -3.33 33.22 3.90
N LYS A 274 -2.80 34.10 3.05
CA LYS A 274 -2.37 33.76 1.69
C LYS A 274 -1.27 32.71 1.69
N PHE A 275 -0.24 32.89 2.51
CA PHE A 275 0.85 31.93 2.62
C PHE A 275 0.35 30.54 3.05
N SER A 276 -0.63 30.51 3.96
CA SER A 276 -1.27 29.27 4.42
C SER A 276 -2.07 28.57 3.32
N ILE A 277 -2.81 29.33 2.50
CA ILE A 277 -3.48 28.82 1.31
C ILE A 277 -2.45 28.31 0.28
N ASP A 278 -1.36 29.04 0.04
CA ASP A 278 -0.28 28.60 -0.84
C ASP A 278 0.33 27.26 -0.38
N GLN A 279 0.49 27.04 0.93
CA GLN A 279 0.92 25.75 1.48
C GLN A 279 -0.11 24.63 1.29
N VAL A 280 -1.40 24.91 1.51
CA VAL A 280 -2.49 23.95 1.26
C VAL A 280 -2.47 23.49 -0.19
N ILE A 281 -2.38 24.42 -1.13
CA ILE A 281 -2.29 24.14 -2.57
C ILE A 281 -1.07 23.26 -2.84
N PHE A 282 0.11 23.64 -2.34
CA PHE A 282 1.35 22.89 -2.54
C PHE A 282 1.26 21.44 -2.06
N ILE A 283 0.68 21.20 -0.87
CA ILE A 283 0.54 19.85 -0.31
C ILE A 283 -0.43 19.01 -1.17
N LEU A 284 -1.57 19.58 -1.59
CA LEU A 284 -2.54 18.91 -2.45
C LEU A 284 -1.98 18.58 -3.82
N GLU A 285 -1.27 19.52 -4.46
CA GLU A 285 -0.60 19.30 -5.74
C GLU A 285 0.46 18.21 -5.65
N LYS A 286 1.27 18.24 -4.59
CA LYS A 286 2.27 17.19 -4.33
C LYS A 286 1.62 15.81 -4.21
N ALA A 287 0.52 15.70 -3.46
CA ALA A 287 -0.23 14.45 -3.34
C ALA A 287 -0.80 14.01 -4.69
N HIS A 288 -1.43 14.92 -5.44
CA HIS A 288 -1.99 14.67 -6.77
C HIS A 288 -0.94 14.11 -7.74
N ILE A 289 0.22 14.78 -7.88
CA ILE A 289 1.31 14.40 -8.79
C ILE A 289 1.85 13.00 -8.47
N ILE A 290 1.92 12.63 -7.19
CA ILE A 290 2.44 11.32 -6.77
C ILE A 290 1.37 10.23 -6.93
N TRP A 291 0.13 10.52 -6.52
CA TRP A 291 -0.92 9.51 -6.39
C TRP A 291 -1.62 9.18 -7.71
N GLU A 292 -1.92 10.18 -8.54
CA GLU A 292 -2.66 9.97 -9.79
C GLU A 292 -2.00 8.95 -10.74
N PRO A 293 -0.68 9.02 -11.03
CA PRO A 293 -0.07 8.07 -11.96
C PRO A 293 0.14 6.67 -11.38
N LEU A 294 0.10 6.50 -10.06
CA LEU A 294 0.46 5.25 -9.39
C LEU A 294 -0.75 4.46 -8.88
N LEU A 295 -1.74 5.14 -8.29
CA LEU A 295 -2.91 4.48 -7.73
C LEU A 295 -3.90 4.05 -8.82
N LEU A 296 -4.65 2.99 -8.54
CA LEU A 296 -5.83 2.65 -9.34
C LEU A 296 -6.79 3.84 -9.39
N PRO A 297 -7.45 4.13 -10.53
CA PRO A 297 -8.28 5.32 -10.69
C PRO A 297 -9.36 5.50 -9.60
N SER A 298 -10.07 4.42 -9.26
CA SER A 298 -11.09 4.44 -8.19
C SER A 298 -10.50 4.68 -6.80
N THR A 299 -9.32 4.13 -6.53
CA THR A 299 -8.58 4.33 -5.27
C THR A 299 -8.05 5.76 -5.18
N TYR A 300 -7.46 6.29 -6.24
CA TYR A 300 -7.03 7.70 -6.32
C TYR A 300 -8.21 8.63 -6.07
N LYS A 301 -9.29 8.48 -6.85
CA LYS A 301 -10.50 9.31 -6.76
C LYS A 301 -11.06 9.36 -5.34
N ARG A 302 -11.25 8.19 -4.71
CA ARG A 302 -11.74 8.09 -3.34
C ARG A 302 -10.79 8.75 -2.34
N SER A 303 -9.50 8.46 -2.43
CA SER A 303 -8.50 8.93 -1.46
C SER A 303 -8.32 10.45 -1.52
N ILE A 304 -8.17 11.03 -2.73
CA ILE A 304 -8.01 12.48 -2.87
C ILE A 304 -9.31 13.22 -2.51
N SER A 305 -10.49 12.65 -2.78
CA SER A 305 -11.77 13.24 -2.36
C SER A 305 -11.88 13.33 -0.83
N MET A 306 -11.45 12.30 -0.10
CA MET A 306 -11.41 12.34 1.37
C MET A 306 -10.48 13.44 1.90
N VAL A 307 -9.32 13.62 1.27
CA VAL A 307 -8.36 14.68 1.62
C VAL A 307 -8.97 16.07 1.35
N LEU A 308 -9.54 16.28 0.17
CA LEU A 308 -10.20 17.53 -0.23
C LEU A 308 -11.36 17.87 0.71
N GLU A 309 -12.21 16.89 1.03
CA GLU A 309 -13.33 17.08 1.94
C GLU A 309 -12.85 17.53 3.31
N SER A 310 -11.80 16.89 3.85
CA SER A 310 -11.26 17.28 5.15
C SER A 310 -10.73 18.71 5.19
N VAL A 311 -10.03 19.17 4.14
CA VAL A 311 -9.42 20.50 4.12
C VAL A 311 -10.44 21.60 3.80
N PHE A 312 -11.33 21.38 2.83
CA PHE A 312 -12.39 22.36 2.54
C PHE A 312 -13.39 22.47 3.69
N SER A 313 -13.74 21.36 4.36
CA SER A 313 -14.58 21.40 5.55
C SER A 313 -13.93 22.24 6.66
N ARG A 314 -12.63 22.05 6.91
CA ARG A 314 -11.86 22.82 7.90
C ARG A 314 -11.83 24.31 7.56
N ILE A 315 -11.44 24.68 6.32
CA ILE A 315 -11.36 26.08 5.90
C ILE A 315 -12.74 26.74 5.97
N THR A 316 -13.78 26.09 5.44
CA THR A 316 -15.15 26.61 5.45
C THR A 316 -15.64 26.86 6.87
N ARG A 317 -15.37 25.92 7.79
CA ARG A 317 -15.70 26.09 9.20
C ARG A 317 -15.01 27.29 9.81
N ASP A 318 -13.71 27.44 9.58
CA ASP A 318 -12.92 28.52 10.21
C ASP A 318 -13.39 29.89 9.72
N LEU A 319 -13.75 30.00 8.43
CA LEU A 319 -14.33 31.22 7.86
C LEU A 319 -15.74 31.52 8.38
N LEU A 320 -16.57 30.50 8.60
CA LEU A 320 -17.92 30.68 9.16
C LEU A 320 -17.93 31.02 10.66
N LEU A 321 -16.82 30.78 11.36
CA LEU A 321 -16.64 31.14 12.77
C LEU A 321 -16.10 32.57 12.98
N LEU A 322 -15.92 33.34 11.90
CA LEU A 322 -15.50 34.73 11.99
C LEU A 322 -16.66 35.62 12.43
N ASP A 323 -16.40 36.47 13.41
CA ASP A 323 -17.33 37.50 13.91
C ASP A 323 -16.86 38.90 13.47
N ASP A 324 -17.78 39.86 13.39
CA ASP A 324 -17.52 41.29 13.14
C ASP A 324 -16.60 41.58 11.94
N MET A 325 -16.90 41.00 10.78
CA MET A 325 -16.13 41.17 9.55
C MET A 325 -16.34 42.55 8.92
N ALA A 326 -15.25 43.24 8.59
CA ALA A 326 -15.29 44.45 7.79
C ALA A 326 -15.61 44.14 6.31
N ALA A 327 -16.18 45.10 5.57
CA ALA A 327 -16.46 44.93 4.15
C ALA A 327 -15.19 44.65 3.31
N ASP A 328 -14.06 45.29 3.67
CA ASP A 328 -12.78 45.00 3.01
C ASP A 328 -12.28 43.58 3.34
N GLU A 329 -12.64 43.04 4.51
CA GLU A 329 -12.26 41.70 4.93
C GLU A 329 -12.99 40.63 4.12
N THR A 330 -14.30 40.79 3.89
CA THR A 330 -15.07 39.84 3.07
C THR A 330 -14.52 39.73 1.65
N LEU A 331 -14.09 40.86 1.06
CA LEU A 331 -13.42 40.88 -0.24
C LEU A 331 -12.07 40.15 -0.24
N GLN A 332 -11.25 40.33 0.82
CA GLN A 332 -9.98 39.61 0.92
C GLN A 332 -10.17 38.10 1.10
N LEU A 333 -11.13 37.68 1.93
CA LEU A 333 -11.47 36.26 2.13
C LEU A 333 -11.99 35.63 0.83
N GLN A 334 -12.86 36.33 0.10
CA GLN A 334 -13.35 35.87 -1.19
C GLN A 334 -12.18 35.68 -2.18
N ARG A 335 -11.23 36.63 -2.22
CA ARG A 335 -10.04 36.53 -3.06
C ARG A 335 -9.19 35.32 -2.70
N LEU A 336 -9.02 35.00 -1.42
CA LEU A 336 -8.27 33.83 -0.96
C LEU A 336 -8.96 32.52 -1.38
N ILE A 337 -10.30 32.43 -1.28
CA ILE A 337 -11.04 31.26 -1.74
C ILE A 337 -10.89 31.08 -3.25
N HIS A 338 -11.07 32.15 -4.04
CA HIS A 338 -10.91 32.09 -5.49
C HIS A 338 -9.49 31.69 -5.89
N LEU A 339 -8.46 32.28 -5.26
CA LEU A 339 -7.06 31.90 -5.48
C LEU A 339 -6.87 30.39 -5.28
N MET A 340 -7.40 29.83 -4.19
CA MET A 340 -7.30 28.40 -3.91
C MET A 340 -8.02 27.55 -4.97
N LEU A 341 -9.26 27.90 -5.32
CA LEU A 341 -10.07 27.13 -6.27
C LEU A 341 -9.50 27.18 -7.70
N GLU A 342 -8.96 28.32 -8.12
CA GLU A 342 -8.32 28.50 -9.43
C GLU A 342 -7.07 27.63 -9.55
N ASN A 343 -6.20 27.62 -8.54
CA ASN A 343 -4.98 26.82 -8.56
C ASN A 343 -5.27 25.30 -8.52
N LEU A 344 -6.37 24.88 -7.87
CA LEU A 344 -6.77 23.47 -7.81
C LEU A 344 -7.61 22.99 -9.01
N SER A 345 -7.82 23.83 -10.02
CA SER A 345 -8.64 23.52 -11.21
C SER A 345 -8.19 22.25 -11.94
N SER A 346 -6.88 22.08 -12.17
CA SER A 346 -6.30 20.90 -12.84
C SER A 346 -6.59 19.59 -12.09
N LEU A 347 -6.55 19.63 -10.76
CA LEU A 347 -6.88 18.49 -9.89
C LEU A 347 -8.36 18.13 -10.04
N PHE A 348 -9.27 19.11 -10.05
CA PHE A 348 -10.71 18.88 -10.25
C PHE A 348 -11.01 18.31 -11.65
N GLU A 349 -10.30 18.76 -12.68
CA GLU A 349 -10.41 18.22 -14.04
C GLU A 349 -9.96 16.77 -14.11
N SER A 350 -8.82 16.44 -13.48
CA SER A 350 -8.32 15.05 -13.34
C SER A 350 -9.37 14.13 -12.70
N LEU A 351 -9.95 14.54 -11.57
CA LEU A 351 -11.00 13.77 -10.87
C LEU A 351 -12.26 13.55 -11.72
N SER A 352 -12.64 14.58 -12.48
CA SER A 352 -13.77 14.52 -13.39
C SER A 352 -13.50 13.57 -14.56
N ALA A 353 -12.28 13.58 -15.11
CA ALA A 353 -11.87 12.69 -16.18
C ALA A 353 -11.83 11.22 -15.76
N VAL A 354 -11.37 10.91 -14.54
CA VAL A 354 -11.40 9.53 -13.98
C VAL A 354 -12.84 9.01 -13.94
N SER A 355 -13.79 9.86 -13.53
CA SER A 355 -15.21 9.50 -13.43
C SER A 355 -15.85 9.15 -14.78
N GLN A 356 -15.36 9.71 -15.89
CA GLN A 356 -15.85 9.41 -17.23
C GLN A 356 -15.25 8.12 -17.82
N ARG A 357 -14.04 7.74 -17.39
CA ARG A 357 -13.36 6.52 -17.89
C ARG A 357 -13.91 5.23 -17.27
N GLU A 358 -14.50 5.29 -16.08
CA GLU A 358 -14.92 4.10 -15.33
C GLU A 358 -16.25 3.47 -15.80
N LYS A 359 -17.07 4.10 -16.67
CA LYS A 359 -18.13 3.43 -17.48
C LYS A 359 -18.90 4.38 -18.44
N PRO A 360 -19.34 3.89 -19.63
CA PRO A 360 -20.33 4.55 -20.50
C PRO A 360 -21.82 4.14 -20.25
N GLN A 361 -22.13 3.27 -19.29
CA GLN A 361 -23.49 2.72 -19.11
C GLN A 361 -24.17 3.14 -17.80
N GLY A 362 -25.20 3.97 -17.92
CA GLY A 362 -26.48 3.81 -17.24
C GLY A 362 -26.71 4.50 -15.89
N ASP A 363 -25.73 4.51 -14.98
CA ASP A 363 -25.93 5.01 -13.63
C ASP A 363 -25.25 6.36 -13.42
N SER A 364 -25.99 7.32 -12.85
CA SER A 364 -25.51 8.67 -12.55
C SER A 364 -24.27 8.60 -11.65
N THR A 365 -23.09 8.90 -12.20
CA THR A 365 -21.85 9.05 -11.44
C THR A 365 -22.10 10.10 -10.36
N PRO A 366 -21.68 9.85 -9.09
CA PRO A 366 -21.71 10.91 -8.10
C PRO A 366 -20.86 12.07 -8.64
N SER A 367 -21.48 13.24 -8.78
CA SER A 367 -20.77 14.46 -9.15
C SER A 367 -19.64 14.72 -8.15
N LEU A 368 -18.65 15.51 -8.54
CA LEU A 368 -17.58 15.92 -7.62
C LEU A 368 -18.14 16.50 -6.32
N ASP A 369 -19.26 17.22 -6.41
CA ASP A 369 -19.96 17.80 -5.26
C ASP A 369 -20.56 16.74 -4.32
N ASN A 370 -20.90 15.54 -4.80
CA ASN A 370 -21.34 14.43 -3.94
C ASN A 370 -20.17 13.76 -3.21
N LEU A 371 -18.97 13.77 -3.81
CA LEU A 371 -17.76 13.18 -3.22
C LEU A 371 -17.08 14.14 -2.24
N VAL A 372 -17.22 15.44 -2.49
CA VAL A 372 -16.65 16.51 -1.68
C VAL A 372 -17.74 17.56 -1.41
N PRO A 373 -18.72 17.29 -0.52
CA PRO A 373 -19.79 18.23 -0.20
C PRO A 373 -19.29 19.61 0.22
N SER A 374 -18.16 19.67 0.95
CA SER A 374 -17.56 20.93 1.39
C SER A 374 -17.04 21.80 0.24
N LEU A 375 -16.80 21.22 -0.95
CA LEU A 375 -16.43 21.98 -2.15
C LEU A 375 -17.60 22.80 -2.71
N CYS A 376 -18.83 22.26 -2.65
CA CYS A 376 -20.03 23.03 -3.00
C CYS A 376 -20.23 24.18 -2.02
N LYS A 377 -20.07 23.88 -0.72
CA LYS A 377 -20.21 24.86 0.36
C LYS A 377 -19.22 26.02 0.26
N ILE A 378 -17.94 25.74 0.02
CA ILE A 378 -16.90 26.79 -0.05
C ILE A 378 -17.04 27.67 -1.30
N ARG A 379 -17.47 27.10 -2.45
CA ARG A 379 -17.82 27.89 -3.64
C ARG A 379 -18.97 28.85 -3.34
N LYS A 380 -20.02 28.35 -2.68
CA LYS A 380 -21.16 29.18 -2.32
C LYS A 380 -20.79 30.23 -1.25
N LEU A 381 -19.89 29.91 -0.33
CA LEU A 381 -19.36 30.88 0.63
C LEU A 381 -18.63 32.04 -0.08
N ALA A 382 -17.84 31.77 -1.12
CA ALA A 382 -17.21 32.82 -1.91
C ALA A 382 -18.24 33.76 -2.56
N GLU A 383 -19.37 33.23 -3.05
CA GLU A 383 -20.47 34.06 -3.55
C GLU A 383 -21.14 34.87 -2.43
N LEU A 384 -21.36 34.25 -1.27
CA LEU A 384 -22.02 34.89 -0.12
C LEU A 384 -21.25 36.11 0.41
N LEU A 385 -19.91 36.08 0.37
CA LEU A 385 -19.05 37.18 0.85
C LEU A 385 -19.21 38.51 0.09
N ASP A 386 -19.76 38.48 -1.13
CA ASP A 386 -20.05 39.66 -1.96
C ASP A 386 -21.57 39.85 -2.20
N MET A 387 -22.41 39.02 -1.56
CA MET A 387 -23.85 39.02 -1.78
C MET A 387 -24.57 40.02 -0.87
N PRO A 388 -25.51 40.83 -1.38
CA PRO A 388 -26.29 41.73 -0.52
C PRO A 388 -27.26 40.93 0.37
N LEU A 389 -27.53 41.43 1.58
CA LEU A 389 -28.35 40.78 2.60
C LEU A 389 -29.69 40.22 2.10
N LYS A 390 -30.41 40.97 1.25
CA LYS A 390 -31.68 40.52 0.67
C LYS A 390 -31.51 39.28 -0.21
N SER A 391 -30.43 39.23 -1.00
CA SER A 391 -30.13 38.09 -1.88
C SER A 391 -29.75 36.85 -1.07
N ILE A 392 -29.00 37.01 0.03
CA ILE A 392 -28.69 35.92 0.97
C ILE A 392 -29.99 35.34 1.54
N THR A 393 -30.91 36.20 1.97
CA THR A 393 -32.22 35.80 2.50
C THR A 393 -33.02 35.00 1.46
N THR A 394 -33.05 35.48 0.21
CA THR A 394 -33.75 34.75 -0.87
C THR A 394 -33.10 33.42 -1.23
N ALA A 395 -31.77 33.32 -1.15
CA ALA A 395 -31.04 32.07 -1.39
C ALA A 395 -31.31 31.03 -0.28
N TRP A 396 -31.54 31.48 0.96
CA TRP A 396 -32.02 30.61 2.03
C TRP A 396 -33.44 30.12 1.78
N GLU A 397 -34.37 31.04 1.53
CA GLU A 397 -35.80 30.72 1.27
C GLU A 397 -35.99 29.79 0.07
N SER A 398 -35.13 29.90 -0.95
CA SER A 398 -35.14 29.02 -2.13
C SER A 398 -34.56 27.62 -1.90
N ARG A 399 -34.08 27.33 -0.67
CA ARG A 399 -33.33 26.11 -0.28
C ARG A 399 -31.98 25.95 -0.98
N GLU A 400 -31.48 26.97 -1.67
CA GLU A 400 -30.20 26.91 -2.36
C GLU A 400 -29.04 26.68 -1.39
N LEU A 401 -28.99 27.46 -0.30
CA LEU A 401 -27.95 27.32 0.72
C LEU A 401 -28.01 25.95 1.42
N ILE A 402 -29.21 25.40 1.64
CA ILE A 402 -29.39 24.06 2.22
C ILE A 402 -28.80 23.00 1.29
N ARG A 403 -29.02 23.12 -0.03
CA ARG A 403 -28.43 22.21 -1.03
C ARG A 403 -26.91 22.26 -1.06
N CYS A 404 -26.32 23.42 -0.74
CA CYS A 404 -24.88 23.58 -0.58
C CYS A 404 -24.36 23.16 0.81
N GLY A 405 -25.21 22.64 1.70
CA GLY A 405 -24.81 22.11 3.02
C GLY A 405 -24.71 23.16 4.14
N PHE A 406 -25.33 24.33 4.00
CA PHE A 406 -25.43 25.30 5.08
C PHE A 406 -26.56 24.94 6.05
N THR A 407 -26.30 25.17 7.33
CA THR A 407 -27.28 25.07 8.42
C THR A 407 -27.87 26.43 8.76
N LEU A 408 -29.02 26.43 9.45
CA LEU A 408 -29.69 27.67 9.88
C LEU A 408 -28.75 28.56 10.72
N SER A 409 -28.09 27.97 11.72
CA SER A 409 -27.16 28.70 12.60
C SER A 409 -26.00 29.31 11.83
N GLU A 410 -25.39 28.57 10.89
CA GLU A 410 -24.29 29.10 10.08
C GLU A 410 -24.73 30.31 9.24
N VAL A 411 -25.96 30.31 8.70
CA VAL A 411 -26.46 31.44 7.89
C VAL A 411 -26.78 32.64 8.78
N GLU A 412 -27.41 32.43 9.94
CA GLU A 412 -27.67 33.49 10.89
C GLU A 412 -26.38 34.15 11.40
N ASP A 413 -25.40 33.34 11.80
CA ASP A 413 -24.15 33.82 12.36
C ASP A 413 -23.32 34.54 11.29
N PHE A 414 -23.30 34.02 10.06
CA PHE A 414 -22.71 34.71 8.90
C PHE A 414 -23.36 36.09 8.63
N ILE A 415 -24.70 36.19 8.67
CA ILE A 415 -25.40 37.47 8.50
C ILE A 415 -25.04 38.44 9.63
N LYS A 416 -24.98 37.96 10.88
CA LYS A 416 -24.61 38.78 12.05
C LYS A 416 -23.17 39.29 11.93
N ALA A 417 -22.26 38.47 11.40
CA ALA A 417 -20.85 38.79 11.25
C ALA A 417 -20.56 39.85 10.18
N ILE A 418 -21.28 39.87 9.05
CA ILE A 418 -20.99 40.79 7.92
C ILE A 418 -21.82 42.07 7.98
N PHE A 419 -23.07 41.99 8.43
CA PHE A 419 -24.00 43.12 8.37
C PHE A 419 -24.17 43.77 9.75
N THR A 420 -24.00 45.09 9.80
CA THR A 420 -24.24 45.88 11.02
C THR A 420 -25.70 45.81 11.49
N ASP A 421 -25.94 46.06 12.79
CA ASP A 421 -27.30 46.04 13.34
C ASP A 421 -28.18 47.10 12.70
N SER A 422 -29.19 46.65 11.97
CA SER A 422 -30.14 47.49 11.26
C SER A 422 -31.53 46.87 11.27
N PRO A 423 -32.61 47.67 11.09
CA PRO A 423 -33.95 47.14 10.94
C PRO A 423 -34.05 46.09 9.82
N LEU A 424 -33.33 46.31 8.70
CA LEU A 424 -33.28 45.39 7.58
C LEU A 424 -32.63 44.04 7.98
N ARG A 425 -31.55 44.08 8.76
CA ARG A 425 -30.91 42.85 9.28
C ARG A 425 -31.86 42.04 10.15
N LYS A 426 -32.59 42.70 11.06
CA LYS A 426 -33.58 42.04 11.94
C LYS A 426 -34.72 41.41 11.15
N GLU A 427 -35.23 42.11 10.14
CA GLU A 427 -36.26 41.59 9.23
C GLU A 427 -35.77 40.35 8.46
N CYS A 428 -34.58 40.42 7.88
CA CYS A 428 -33.99 39.31 7.13
C CYS A 428 -33.71 38.09 8.01
N LEU A 429 -33.16 38.27 9.22
CA LEU A 429 -32.97 37.18 10.19
C LEU A 429 -34.30 36.53 10.58
N PHE A 430 -35.33 37.33 10.87
CA PHE A 430 -36.66 36.81 11.16
C PHE A 430 -37.23 35.98 10.00
N ARG A 431 -36.98 36.36 8.74
CA ARG A 431 -37.40 35.56 7.57
C ARG A 431 -36.63 34.25 7.47
N VAL A 432 -35.33 34.26 7.73
CA VAL A 432 -34.47 33.07 7.73
C VAL A 432 -34.94 32.07 8.78
N GLU A 433 -35.23 32.53 10.00
CA GLU A 433 -35.74 31.73 11.12
C GLU A 433 -37.13 31.11 10.85
N ASN A 434 -38.03 31.87 10.23
CA ASN A 434 -39.41 31.44 9.98
C ASN A 434 -39.61 30.70 8.65
N SER A 435 -38.52 30.45 7.90
CA SER A 435 -38.60 29.67 6.68
C SER A 435 -38.90 28.21 7.00
N SER A 436 -40.11 27.74 6.66
CA SER A 436 -40.52 26.34 6.83
C SER A 436 -40.00 25.47 5.69
N PHE A 437 -39.19 24.45 6.00
CA PHE A 437 -38.62 23.54 5.01
C PHE A 437 -39.11 22.10 5.11
#